data_AF-A0A4U5Q4D5-F1
#
_entry.id   AF-A0A4U5Q4D5-F1
#
_cell.length_a   1.000
_cell.length_b   1.000
_cell.length_c   1.000
_cell.angle_alpha   90.00
_cell.angle_beta   90.00
_cell.angle_gamma   90.00
#
_symmetry.space_group_name_H-M   'P 1'
#
loop_
_entity.id
_entity.type
_entity.pdbx_description
1 polymer ?
#
loop_
_entity_poly.entity_id
_entity_poly.type
_entity_poly.pdbx_seq_one_letter_code
_entity_poly.pdbx_strand_id
1 'polypeptide(L)'
;MYNYRGMFSTDSYSTVRGVDKLIPVDVYLPGCPPKPEAIIDAITKLRKKISREIYEDRIRSQQGNRCFTTNHKFHIGRTTNTGNYDQGLLYQPPSTSKIAPEAFFKYKKSVSSSELVN
;
A
#
# COMPACT_ATOMS: atom_id res chain seq x y z
N MET A 1 11.94 -24.83 10.26
CA MET A 1 11.72 -23.91 9.12
C MET A 1 10.33 -23.32 9.29
N TYR A 2 10.20 -22.25 10.05
CA TYR A 2 8.91 -21.81 10.56
C TYR A 2 8.12 -21.04 9.48
N ASN A 3 6.81 -21.25 9.44
CA ASN A 3 5.89 -20.67 8.48
C ASN A 3 5.47 -19.24 8.86
N TYR A 4 6.39 -18.25 8.87
CA TYR A 4 6.06 -16.85 9.22
C TYR A 4 5.37 -16.07 8.08
N ARG A 5 4.91 -16.78 7.06
CA ARG A 5 4.37 -16.24 5.83
C ARG A 5 2.85 -16.29 5.90
N GLY A 6 2.24 -15.12 6.09
CA GLY A 6 0.78 -14.97 6.12
C GLY A 6 0.12 -15.31 4.77
N MET A 7 -1.20 -15.17 4.73
CA MET A 7 -2.04 -15.55 3.59
C MET A 7 -1.57 -14.94 2.24
N PHE A 8 -0.99 -13.74 2.25
CA PHE A 8 -0.55 -13.05 1.03
C PHE A 8 0.84 -13.47 0.52
N SER A 9 1.44 -14.49 1.10
CA SER A 9 2.84 -14.83 0.82
C SER A 9 3.09 -15.53 -0.52
N THR A 10 2.08 -16.13 -1.15
CA THR A 10 2.21 -16.86 -2.42
C THR A 10 1.84 -15.99 -3.63
N ASP A 11 0.72 -15.28 -3.58
CA ASP A 11 0.06 -14.78 -4.81
C ASP A 11 -0.05 -13.25 -4.92
N SER A 12 0.69 -12.49 -4.11
CA SER A 12 0.68 -11.02 -4.19
C SER A 12 1.96 -10.45 -4.80
N TYR A 13 1.79 -9.52 -5.76
CA TYR A 13 2.89 -8.86 -6.48
C TYR A 13 3.45 -7.64 -5.73
N SER A 14 2.64 -7.04 -4.86
CA SER A 14 2.95 -5.77 -4.18
C SER A 14 3.36 -5.92 -2.72
N THR A 15 3.20 -7.09 -2.11
CA THR A 15 3.50 -7.25 -0.68
C THR A 15 4.92 -7.75 -0.44
N VAL A 16 5.56 -7.22 0.59
CA VAL A 16 6.85 -7.72 1.04
C VAL A 16 6.62 -8.97 1.88
N ARG A 17 7.28 -10.07 1.47
CA ARG A 17 7.15 -11.40 2.08
C ARG A 17 7.97 -11.51 3.38
N GLY A 18 7.53 -10.79 4.42
CA GLY A 18 8.17 -10.70 5.75
C GLY A 18 8.85 -9.35 5.99
N VAL A 19 8.69 -8.80 7.20
CA VAL A 19 9.29 -7.51 7.60
C VAL A 19 10.81 -7.63 7.87
N ASP A 20 11.28 -8.85 8.09
CA ASP A 20 12.68 -9.22 8.34
C ASP A 20 13.63 -8.84 7.20
N LYS A 21 13.09 -8.66 5.99
CA LYS A 21 13.84 -8.20 4.82
C LYS A 21 14.15 -6.69 4.83
N LEU A 22 13.37 -5.91 5.58
CA LEU A 22 13.50 -4.46 5.64
C LEU A 22 14.18 -4.03 6.93
N ILE A 23 13.79 -4.63 8.05
CA ILE A 23 14.21 -4.23 9.40
C ILE A 23 14.54 -5.50 10.18
N PRO A 24 15.61 -5.51 11.00
CA PRO A 24 15.90 -6.64 11.88
C PRO A 24 14.76 -6.88 12.87
N VAL A 25 14.31 -8.13 12.97
CA VAL A 25 13.23 -8.55 13.88
C VAL A 25 13.82 -9.20 15.12
N ASP A 26 13.42 -8.71 16.30
CA ASP A 26 13.91 -9.25 17.57
C ASP A 26 13.22 -10.52 18.05
N VAL A 27 11.89 -10.59 17.87
CA VAL A 27 11.03 -11.68 18.32
C VAL A 27 9.90 -11.88 17.30
N TYR A 28 9.66 -13.13 16.90
CA TYR A 28 8.54 -13.49 16.03
C TYR A 28 7.35 -14.01 16.84
N LEU A 29 6.16 -13.49 16.54
CA LEU A 29 4.90 -13.92 17.14
C LEU A 29 3.99 -14.55 16.07
N PRO A 30 3.79 -15.88 16.07
CA PRO A 30 2.87 -16.52 15.15
C PRO A 30 1.41 -16.33 15.57
N GLY A 31 0.52 -16.10 14.61
CA GLY A 31 -0.93 -16.02 14.81
C GLY A 31 -1.61 -15.16 13.74
N CYS A 32 -2.87 -15.45 13.43
CA CYS A 32 -3.67 -14.65 12.49
C CYS A 32 -5.16 -14.63 12.90
N PRO A 33 -5.59 -13.68 13.75
CA PRO A 33 -4.77 -12.82 14.60
C PRO A 33 -4.19 -13.60 15.80
N PRO A 34 -3.05 -13.18 16.37
CA PRO A 34 -2.53 -13.79 17.59
C PRO A 34 -3.47 -13.55 18.77
N LYS A 35 -3.59 -14.56 19.65
CA LYS A 35 -4.34 -14.43 20.90
C LYS A 35 -3.68 -13.38 21.81
N PRO A 36 -4.45 -12.67 22.65
CA PRO A 36 -3.91 -11.64 23.53
C PRO A 36 -2.83 -12.17 24.49
N GLU A 37 -2.96 -13.41 24.97
CA GLU A 37 -1.96 -14.04 25.84
C GLU A 37 -0.62 -14.22 25.14
N ALA A 38 -0.65 -14.52 23.83
CA ALA A 38 0.56 -14.73 23.03
C ALA A 38 1.32 -13.41 22.81
N ILE A 39 0.61 -12.27 22.75
CA ILE A 39 1.22 -10.93 22.69
C ILE A 39 1.96 -10.63 24.01
N ILE A 40 1.34 -10.93 25.16
CA ILE A 40 1.95 -10.71 26.47
C ILE A 40 3.22 -11.57 26.64
N ASP A 41 3.18 -12.82 26.18
CA ASP A 41 4.35 -13.70 26.18
C ASP A 41 5.47 -13.17 25.28
N ALA A 42 5.15 -12.65 24.09
CA ALA A 42 6.14 -12.03 23.21
C ALA A 42 6.84 -10.82 23.86
N ILE A 43 6.08 -9.97 24.56
CA ILE A 43 6.64 -8.83 25.32
C ILE A 43 7.56 -9.34 26.44
N THR A 44 7.14 -10.39 27.14
CA THR A 44 7.96 -11.00 28.21
C THR A 44 9.26 -11.58 27.65
N LYS A 45 9.21 -12.23 26.49
CA LYS A 45 10.38 -12.72 25.76
C LYS A 45 11.32 -11.59 25.34
N LEU A 46 10.76 -10.47 24.85
CA LEU A 46 11.55 -9.29 24.49
C LEU A 46 12.27 -8.70 25.72
N ARG A 47 11.58 -8.57 26.86
CA ARG A 47 12.19 -8.13 28.12
C ARG A 47 13.35 -9.04 28.55
N LYS A 48 13.18 -10.36 28.45
CA LYS A 48 14.26 -11.33 28.73
C LYS A 48 15.43 -11.17 27.78
N LYS A 49 15.20 -10.88 26.50
CA LYS A 49 16.25 -10.62 25.51
C LYS A 49 17.08 -9.38 25.89
N ILE A 50 16.40 -8.28 26.22
CA ILE A 50 17.05 -7.03 26.65
C ILE A 50 17.89 -7.26 27.92
N SER A 51 17.38 -8.03 28.88
CA SER A 51 18.13 -8.31 30.12
C SER A 51 19.42 -9.12 29.92
N ARG A 52 19.55 -9.82 28.78
CA ARG A 52 20.72 -10.62 28.43
C ARG A 52 21.69 -9.89 27.50
N GLU A 53 21.30 -8.74 26.98
CA GLU A 53 22.12 -7.96 26.04
C GLU A 53 23.31 -7.35 26.78
N ILE A 54 24.52 -7.64 26.30
CA ILE A 54 25.77 -7.13 26.88
C ILE A 54 26.11 -5.80 26.20
N TYR A 55 26.69 -4.86 26.95
CA TYR A 55 27.03 -3.51 26.49
C TYR A 55 27.79 -3.46 25.15
N GLU A 56 28.62 -4.46 24.86
CA GLU A 56 29.42 -4.57 23.62
C GLU A 56 28.58 -4.71 22.34
N ASP A 57 27.37 -5.28 22.42
CA ASP A 57 26.47 -5.37 21.24
C ASP A 57 25.93 -3.99 20.80
N ARG A 58 25.90 -3.02 21.73
CA ARG A 58 25.49 -1.65 21.44
C ARG A 58 26.51 -0.92 20.55
N ILE A 59 27.78 -1.28 20.62
CA ILE A 59 28.86 -0.66 19.82
C ILE A 59 28.76 -1.10 18.34
N ARG A 60 28.29 -2.32 18.07
CA ARG A 60 28.06 -2.83 16.70
C ARG A 60 26.87 -2.21 15.97
N SER A 61 25.97 -1.52 16.66
CA SER A 61 24.79 -0.91 16.04
C SER A 61 25.09 0.40 15.30
N GLN A 62 26.34 0.89 15.33
CA GLN A 62 26.71 2.05 14.51
C GLN A 62 26.67 1.66 13.04
N GLN A 63 25.52 1.96 12.42
CA GLN A 63 25.26 1.75 11.01
C GLN A 63 26.26 2.59 10.23
N GLY A 64 27.33 1.96 9.76
CA GLY A 64 28.39 2.64 9.02
C GLY A 64 27.81 3.33 7.79
N ASN A 65 28.06 4.63 7.67
CA ASN A 65 27.66 5.46 6.54
C ASN A 65 28.48 5.11 5.29
N ARG A 66 28.14 3.99 4.65
CA ARG A 66 28.70 3.59 3.35
C ARG A 66 27.97 4.35 2.25
N CYS A 67 28.53 5.49 1.84
CA CYS A 67 28.00 6.30 0.75
C CYS A 67 28.62 5.88 -0.59
N PHE A 68 27.79 5.57 -1.57
CA PHE A 68 28.20 5.32 -2.95
C PHE A 68 27.46 6.28 -3.88
N THR A 69 28.20 6.99 -4.73
CA THR A 69 27.63 7.88 -5.73
C THR A 69 27.74 7.24 -7.10
N THR A 70 26.62 7.09 -7.81
CA THR A 70 26.59 6.55 -9.18
C THR A 70 25.81 7.49 -10.08
N ASN A 71 26.38 7.86 -11.23
CA ASN A 71 25.67 8.65 -12.24
C ASN A 71 24.61 7.79 -12.93
N HIS A 72 23.42 8.34 -13.15
CA HIS A 72 22.31 7.66 -13.83
C HIS A 72 21.79 8.50 -15.00
N LYS A 73 21.21 7.85 -16.02
CA LYS A 73 20.58 8.50 -17.19
C LYS A 73 19.05 8.33 -17.15
N PHE A 74 18.45 8.46 -15.98
CA PHE A 74 16.99 8.45 -15.84
C PHE A 74 16.42 9.80 -16.29
N HIS A 75 15.24 9.76 -16.90
CA HIS A 75 14.48 10.95 -17.24
C HIS A 75 13.73 11.47 -16.01
N ILE A 76 13.74 12.78 -15.80
CA ILE A 76 13.05 13.41 -14.66
C ILE A 76 11.55 13.43 -14.96
N GLY A 77 10.78 12.61 -14.24
CA GLY A 77 9.31 12.64 -14.27
C GLY A 77 8.75 13.78 -13.42
N ARG A 78 7.59 14.34 -13.82
CA ARG A 78 6.83 15.29 -12.99
C ARG A 78 6.11 14.52 -11.87
N THR A 79 5.96 15.14 -10.70
CA THR A 79 5.21 14.54 -9.59
C THR A 79 3.75 14.28 -9.98
N THR A 80 3.24 13.09 -9.64
CA THR A 80 1.85 12.69 -9.89
C THR A 80 0.90 13.12 -8.77
N ASN A 81 1.43 13.49 -7.59
CA ASN A 81 0.64 13.80 -6.41
C ASN A 81 0.60 15.32 -6.20
N THR A 82 -0.17 16.04 -7.02
CA THR A 82 -0.27 17.52 -6.97
C THR A 82 -1.08 18.03 -5.78
N GLY A 83 -1.56 17.16 -4.88
CA GLY A 83 -2.27 17.54 -3.65
C GLY A 83 -3.63 18.21 -3.91
N ASN A 84 -4.11 18.09 -5.13
CA ASN A 84 -5.22 18.85 -5.65
C ASN A 84 -6.44 17.95 -5.83
N TYR A 85 -6.89 17.37 -4.72
CA TYR A 85 -7.98 16.40 -4.69
C TYR A 85 -9.35 17.06 -4.90
N ASP A 86 -9.45 18.38 -4.61
CA ASP A 86 -10.70 19.14 -4.66
C ASP A 86 -10.94 19.87 -6.00
N GLN A 87 -9.95 19.98 -6.88
CA GLN A 87 -10.17 20.59 -8.19
C GLN A 87 -10.69 19.54 -9.17
N GLY A 88 -11.99 19.62 -9.46
CA GLY A 88 -12.70 18.83 -10.48
C GLY A 88 -12.28 19.12 -11.93
N LEU A 89 -10.98 19.14 -12.24
CA LEU A 89 -10.44 19.43 -13.58
C LEU A 89 -10.21 18.19 -14.45
N LEU A 90 -10.60 16.99 -14.00
CA LEU A 90 -10.40 15.73 -14.73
C LEU A 90 -11.67 15.10 -15.30
N TYR A 91 -12.77 15.85 -15.36
CA TYR A 91 -13.90 15.49 -16.22
C TYR A 91 -14.11 16.60 -17.24
N GLN A 92 -13.38 16.52 -18.35
CA GLN A 92 -13.76 17.23 -19.57
C GLN A 92 -14.85 16.36 -20.22
N PRO A 93 -16.13 16.79 -20.26
CA PRO A 93 -17.10 16.10 -21.10
C PRO A 93 -16.55 16.11 -22.53
N PRO A 94 -16.66 15.00 -23.28
CA PRO A 94 -16.19 14.97 -24.66
C PRO A 94 -16.85 16.13 -25.40
N SER A 95 -16.04 16.94 -26.08
CA SER A 95 -16.51 18.05 -26.90
C SER A 95 -17.54 17.50 -27.87
N THR A 96 -18.83 17.75 -27.59
CA THR A 96 -19.93 17.43 -28.50
C THR A 96 -19.82 18.40 -29.67
N SER A 97 -18.85 18.15 -30.53
CA SER A 97 -18.83 18.69 -31.86
C SER A 97 -19.99 18.04 -32.61
N LYS A 98 -21.07 18.81 -32.71
CA LYS A 98 -22.14 18.66 -33.70
C LYS A 98 -23.07 17.45 -33.53
N ILE A 99 -23.92 17.49 -32.51
CA ILE A 99 -25.23 16.81 -32.60
C ILE A 99 -26.29 17.86 -32.34
N ALA A 100 -27.17 18.08 -33.32
CA ALA A 100 -28.27 19.03 -33.21
C ALA A 100 -29.19 18.65 -32.02
N PRO A 101 -29.70 19.64 -31.26
CA PRO A 101 -30.51 19.41 -30.05
C PRO A 101 -31.79 18.60 -30.28
N GLU A 102 -32.20 18.43 -31.54
CA GLU A 102 -33.41 17.73 -31.96
C GLU A 102 -33.36 16.21 -31.71
N ALA A 103 -32.18 15.60 -31.77
CA ALA A 103 -32.01 14.17 -31.51
C ALA A 103 -32.16 13.81 -30.01
N PHE A 104 -31.81 14.74 -29.12
CA PHE A 104 -31.83 14.52 -27.66
C PHE A 104 -33.25 14.48 -27.09
N PHE A 105 -34.13 15.37 -27.57
CA PHE A 105 -35.54 15.37 -27.16
C PHE A 105 -36.30 14.15 -27.68
N LYS A 106 -35.97 13.66 -28.89
CA LYS A 106 -36.60 12.46 -29.47
C LYS A 106 -36.23 11.19 -28.69
N TYR A 107 -34.97 11.08 -28.27
CA TYR A 107 -34.50 9.97 -27.42
C TYR A 107 -35.19 9.97 -26.05
N LYS A 108 -35.22 11.11 -25.35
CA LYS A 108 -35.94 11.24 -24.05
C LYS A 108 -37.43 10.92 -24.18
N LYS A 109 -38.08 11.33 -25.27
CA LYS A 109 -39.49 11.00 -25.55
C LYS A 109 -39.71 9.50 -25.81
N SER A 110 -38.77 8.84 -26.49
CA SER A 110 -38.83 7.39 -26.74
C SER A 110 -38.62 6.56 -25.47
N VAL A 111 -37.67 6.95 -24.60
CA VAL A 111 -37.37 6.25 -23.35
C VAL A 111 -38.51 6.39 -22.33
N SER A 112 -39.20 7.53 -22.32
CA SER A 112 -40.39 7.73 -21.47
C SER A 112 -41.62 6.93 -21.91
N SER A 113 -41.69 6.47 -23.17
CA SER A 113 -42.88 5.77 -23.69
C SER A 113 -42.82 4.24 -23.54
N SER A 114 -41.64 3.66 -23.25
CA SER A 114 -41.46 2.21 -23.13
C SER A 114 -41.53 1.67 -21.69
N GLU A 115 -41.83 2.50 -20.68
CA GLU A 115 -41.98 2.08 -19.27
C GLU A 115 -43.45 2.01 -18.78
N LEU A 116 -44.44 1.98 -19.68
CA LEU A 116 -45.85 1.73 -19.33
C LEU A 116 -46.54 0.75 -20.29
N VAL A 117 -46.20 -0.53 -20.19
CA VAL A 117 -47.16 -1.64 -20.43
C VAL A 117 -46.84 -2.74 -19.42
N ASN A 118 -47.79 -2.95 -18.51
CA ASN A 118 -47.91 -4.11 -17.63
C ASN A 118 -48.70 -5.19 -18.38
#